data_AF-A0A0R1WDA1-F1
#
_entry.id   AF-A0A0R1WDA1-F1
#
_cell.length_a   1.000
_cell.length_b   1.000
_cell.length_c   1.000
_cell.angle_alpha   90.00
_cell.angle_beta   90.00
_cell.angle_gamma   90.00
#
_symmetry.space_group_name_H-M   'P 1'
#
loop_
_entity.id
_entity.type
_entity.pdbx_description
1 polymer ?
#
loop_
_entity_poly.entity_id
_entity_poly.type
_entity_poly.pdbx_seq_one_letter_code
_entity_poly.pdbx_strand_id
1 'polypeptide(L)'
;MKIAVTLNDDGTVNHVNDTNEDAAIKQSKYDGWKLVESDPAFLVEQAYIWTVRQSDNKLVHIATGLTPDEENQKSNTELTNLVIAQGTDIEQIKQSITALTNMQLGTDTTK
;
A
#
# COMPACT_ATOMS: atom_id res chain seq x y z
N MET A 1 -18.43 6.12 4.89
CA MET A 1 -19.32 5.89 6.05
C MET A 1 -18.42 5.94 7.26
N LYS A 2 -18.79 6.70 8.29
CA LYS A 2 -17.99 6.73 9.52
C LYS A 2 -18.35 5.59 10.45
N ILE A 3 -17.34 5.10 11.16
CA ILE A 3 -17.46 4.14 12.26
C ILE A 3 -16.79 4.73 13.51
N ALA A 4 -17.21 4.27 14.67
CA ALA A 4 -16.52 4.58 15.92
C ALA A 4 -15.70 3.37 16.35
N VAL A 5 -14.47 3.60 16.79
CA VAL A 5 -13.57 2.54 17.27
C VAL A 5 -12.94 2.90 18.61
N THR A 6 -12.66 1.91 19.43
CA THR A 6 -11.72 2.03 20.56
C THR A 6 -10.43 1.28 20.24
N LEU A 7 -9.34 1.66 20.89
CA LEU A 7 -8.06 0.98 20.75
C LEU A 7 -7.73 0.21 22.04
N ASN A 8 -7.02 -0.90 21.89
CA ASN A 8 -6.30 -1.57 22.97
C ASN A 8 -5.06 -0.74 23.37
N ASP A 9 -4.43 -1.13 24.49
CA ASP A 9 -3.18 -0.51 24.97
C ASP A 9 -2.02 -0.67 23.96
N ASP A 10 -2.04 -1.71 23.13
CA ASP A 10 -1.08 -1.92 22.04
C ASP A 10 -1.41 -1.12 20.76
N GLY A 11 -2.49 -0.34 20.79
CA GLY A 11 -2.96 0.48 19.69
C GLY A 11 -3.79 -0.24 18.64
N THR A 12 -4.03 -1.56 18.76
CA THR A 12 -4.92 -2.29 17.84
C THR A 12 -6.38 -1.91 18.07
N VAL A 13 -7.23 -2.02 17.04
CA VAL A 13 -8.66 -1.80 17.20
C VAL A 13 -9.27 -2.88 18.11
N ASN A 14 -10.04 -2.44 19.12
CA ASN A 14 -10.67 -3.31 20.11
C ASN A 14 -12.18 -3.46 19.87
N HIS A 15 -12.93 -2.36 20.03
CA HIS A 15 -14.37 -2.35 19.76
C HIS A 15 -14.67 -1.48 18.54
N VAL A 16 -15.72 -1.87 17.81
CA VAL A 16 -16.20 -1.17 16.63
C VAL A 16 -17.71 -0.94 16.77
N ASN A 17 -18.16 0.25 16.42
CA ASN A 17 -19.57 0.55 16.15
C ASN A 17 -19.69 1.03 14.70
N ASP A 18 -20.12 0.12 13.84
CA ASP A 18 -20.30 0.28 12.39
C ASP A 18 -21.78 0.16 11.97
N THR A 19 -22.71 0.18 12.93
CA THR A 19 -24.15 -0.05 12.65
C THR A 19 -24.74 1.00 11.71
N ASN A 20 -24.36 2.27 11.87
CA ASN A 20 -24.62 3.38 10.95
C ASN A 20 -23.82 4.61 11.40
N GLU A 21 -23.74 5.62 10.52
CA GLU A 21 -22.97 6.83 10.78
C GLU A 21 -23.49 7.65 11.98
N ASP A 22 -24.81 7.76 12.18
CA ASP A 22 -25.37 8.49 13.33
C ASP A 22 -25.02 7.82 14.67
N ALA A 23 -25.08 6.49 14.72
CA ALA A 23 -24.71 5.71 15.89
C ALA A 23 -23.20 5.85 16.18
N ALA A 24 -22.36 5.77 15.15
CA ALA A 24 -20.92 6.00 15.27
C ALA A 24 -20.60 7.42 15.79
N ILE A 25 -21.23 8.45 15.22
CA ILE A 25 -21.05 9.84 15.67
C ILE A 25 -21.45 10.00 17.14
N LYS A 26 -22.58 9.43 17.56
CA LYS A 26 -23.00 9.46 18.98
C LYS A 26 -22.02 8.72 19.87
N GLN A 27 -21.55 7.54 19.45
CA GLN A 27 -20.61 6.72 20.22
C GLN A 27 -19.26 7.41 20.39
N SER A 28 -18.78 8.14 19.38
CA SER A 28 -17.51 8.87 19.44
C SER A 28 -17.44 10.01 20.46
N LYS A 29 -18.56 10.38 21.08
CA LYS A 29 -18.62 11.38 22.15
C LYS A 29 -18.25 10.82 23.52
N TYR A 30 -18.16 9.50 23.66
CA TYR A 30 -17.71 8.84 24.89
C TYR A 30 -16.20 8.68 24.90
N ASP A 31 -15.61 8.73 26.10
CA ASP A 31 -14.17 8.66 26.27
C ASP A 31 -13.59 7.36 25.69
N GLY A 32 -12.39 7.46 25.11
CA GLY A 32 -11.70 6.37 24.42
C GLY A 32 -12.21 6.02 23.01
N TRP A 33 -13.37 6.53 22.59
CA TRP A 33 -13.88 6.30 21.22
C TRP A 33 -13.33 7.33 20.23
N LYS A 34 -12.90 6.84 19.07
CA LYS A 34 -12.44 7.62 17.93
C LYS A 34 -13.41 7.46 16.78
N LEU A 35 -13.81 8.58 16.15
CA LEU A 35 -14.59 8.57 14.91
C LEU A 35 -13.62 8.53 13.73
N VAL A 36 -13.78 7.55 12.84
CA VAL A 36 -12.92 7.35 11.68
C VAL A 36 -13.76 7.03 10.44
N GLU A 37 -13.20 7.27 9.25
CA GLU A 37 -13.80 6.75 8.03
C GLU A 37 -13.58 5.23 7.96
N SER A 38 -14.63 4.49 7.61
CA SER A 38 -14.50 3.06 7.33
C SER A 38 -13.74 2.84 6.03
N ASP A 39 -12.97 1.77 5.99
CA ASP A 39 -12.37 1.25 4.76
C ASP A 39 -13.18 0.03 4.27
N PRO A 40 -13.42 -0.14 2.95
CA PRO A 40 -14.09 -1.33 2.42
C PRO A 40 -13.39 -2.66 2.70
N ALA A 41 -12.05 -2.64 2.91
CA ALA A 41 -11.27 -3.81 3.28
C ALA A 41 -11.29 -4.08 4.79
N PHE A 42 -11.85 -3.17 5.60
CA PHE A 42 -11.95 -3.37 7.04
C PHE A 42 -13.02 -4.40 7.37
N LEU A 43 -12.62 -5.45 8.10
CA LEU A 43 -13.52 -6.47 8.63
C LEU A 43 -13.39 -6.49 10.15
N VAL A 44 -14.52 -6.45 10.86
CA VAL A 44 -14.55 -6.43 12.33
C VAL A 44 -13.86 -7.67 12.91
N GLU A 45 -14.01 -8.85 12.29
CA GLU A 45 -13.34 -10.09 12.72
C GLU A 45 -11.81 -10.04 12.57
N GLN A 46 -11.30 -9.08 11.80
CA GLN A 46 -9.87 -8.87 11.56
C GLN A 46 -9.36 -7.57 12.18
N ALA A 47 -10.13 -6.90 13.04
CA ALA A 47 -9.77 -5.61 13.64
C ALA A 47 -8.39 -5.61 14.32
N TYR A 48 -7.91 -6.78 14.79
CA TYR A 48 -6.59 -6.95 15.41
C TYR A 48 -5.39 -6.61 14.50
N ILE A 49 -5.55 -6.56 13.18
CA ILE A 49 -4.49 -6.12 12.24
C ILE A 49 -4.55 -4.62 11.92
N TRP A 50 -5.52 -3.90 12.49
CA TRP A 50 -5.80 -2.51 12.20
C TRP A 50 -5.51 -1.61 13.40
N THR A 51 -5.20 -0.36 13.09
CA THR A 51 -5.06 0.74 14.06
C THR A 51 -5.58 2.04 13.47
N VAL A 52 -5.62 3.10 14.28
CA VAL A 52 -5.94 4.47 13.84
C VAL A 52 -4.66 5.28 13.81
N ARG A 53 -4.27 5.72 12.62
CA ARG A 53 -3.09 6.56 12.41
C ARG A 53 -3.32 7.96 12.99
N GLN A 54 -2.45 8.39 13.91
CA GLN A 54 -2.65 9.63 14.67
C GLN A 54 -2.57 10.91 13.81
N SER A 55 -1.81 10.89 12.71
CA SER A 55 -1.60 12.09 11.88
C SER A 55 -2.85 12.55 11.14
N ASP A 56 -3.75 11.62 10.81
CA ASP A 56 -4.93 11.89 9.96
C ASP A 56 -6.19 11.11 10.35
N ASN A 57 -6.17 10.36 11.46
CA ASN A 57 -7.26 9.54 11.98
C ASN A 57 -7.79 8.50 10.97
N LYS A 58 -6.96 8.02 10.04
CA LYS A 58 -7.35 6.94 9.13
C LYS A 58 -7.16 5.57 9.76
N LEU A 59 -8.02 4.62 9.38
CA LEU A 59 -7.79 3.20 9.60
C LEU A 59 -6.64 2.73 8.70
N VAL A 60 -5.64 2.12 9.31
CA VAL A 60 -4.45 1.62 8.62
C VAL A 60 -4.09 0.23 9.12
N HIS A 61 -3.41 -0.56 8.30
CA HIS A 61 -2.83 -1.81 8.77
C HIS A 61 -1.66 -1.53 9.71
N ILE A 62 -1.61 -2.23 10.84
CA ILE A 62 -0.58 -2.03 11.87
C ILE A 62 0.83 -2.34 11.34
N ALA A 63 0.95 -3.29 10.42
CA ALA A 63 2.23 -3.73 9.86
C ALA A 63 2.90 -2.67 8.98
N THR A 64 2.12 -1.82 8.32
CA THR A 64 2.62 -0.86 7.32
C THR A 64 2.41 0.59 7.74
N GLY A 65 1.43 0.86 8.61
CA GLY A 65 0.98 2.22 8.94
C GLY A 65 0.27 2.91 7.77
N LEU A 66 -0.15 2.17 6.75
CA LEU A 66 -0.78 2.65 5.54
C LEU A 66 -2.23 2.17 5.42
N THR A 67 -3.06 2.95 4.74
CA THR A 67 -4.37 2.44 4.29
C THR A 67 -4.16 1.39 3.19
N PRO A 68 -5.12 0.48 2.94
CA PRO A 68 -5.04 -0.45 1.81
C PRO A 68 -4.78 0.24 0.46
N ASP A 69 -5.39 1.40 0.23
CA ASP A 69 -5.13 2.20 -0.98
C ASP A 69 -3.69 2.70 -1.07
N GLU A 70 -3.12 3.17 0.04
CA GLU A 70 -1.72 3.60 0.12
C GLU A 70 -0.75 2.43 -0.08
N GLU A 71 -1.07 1.24 0.45
CA GLU A 71 -0.32 0.01 0.22
C GLU A 71 -0.34 -0.40 -1.26
N ASN A 72 -1.53 -0.38 -1.89
CA ASN A 72 -1.69 -0.67 -3.30
C ASN A 72 -0.93 0.33 -4.18
N GLN A 73 -1.01 1.63 -3.85
CA GLN A 73 -0.28 2.66 -4.58
C GLN A 73 1.24 2.45 -4.47
N LYS A 74 1.74 2.11 -3.27
CA LYS A 74 3.15 1.80 -3.05
C LYS A 74 3.58 0.58 -3.87
N SER A 75 2.84 -0.52 -3.80
CA SER A 75 3.11 -1.75 -4.56
C SER A 75 3.12 -1.49 -6.07
N ASN A 76 2.15 -0.76 -6.60
CA ASN A 76 2.09 -0.38 -8.02
C ASN A 76 3.26 0.50 -8.45
N THR A 77 3.71 1.41 -7.58
CA THR A 77 4.87 2.26 -7.84
C THR A 77 6.16 1.42 -7.90
N GLU A 78 6.33 0.51 -6.94
CA GLU A 78 7.47 -0.44 -6.91
C GLU A 78 7.49 -1.31 -8.17
N LEU A 79 6.34 -1.86 -8.57
CA LEU A 79 6.22 -2.67 -9.79
C LEU A 79 6.52 -1.86 -11.06
N THR A 80 6.03 -0.62 -11.13
CA THR A 80 6.29 0.28 -12.27
C THR A 80 7.79 0.57 -12.41
N ASN A 81 8.47 0.86 -11.31
CA ASN A 81 9.91 1.11 -11.30
C ASN A 81 10.71 -0.13 -11.74
N LEU A 82 10.29 -1.33 -11.32
CA LEU A 82 10.91 -2.58 -11.75
C LEU A 82 10.76 -2.78 -13.26
N VAL A 83 9.58 -2.51 -13.83
CA VAL A 83 9.34 -2.62 -15.28
C VAL A 83 10.20 -1.63 -16.07
N ILE A 84 10.34 -0.39 -15.59
CA ILE A 84 11.21 0.63 -16.22
C ILE A 84 12.68 0.18 -16.22
N ALA A 85 13.17 -0.33 -15.07
CA ALA A 85 14.52 -0.85 -14.96
C ALA A 85 14.76 -2.02 -15.94
N GLN A 86 13.84 -2.97 -16.01
CA GLN A 86 13.91 -4.09 -16.96
C GLN A 86 13.91 -3.62 -18.42
N GLY A 87 13.12 -2.61 -18.76
CA GLY A 87 13.13 -2.00 -20.10
C GLY A 87 14.51 -1.43 -20.45
N THR A 88 15.14 -0.74 -19.50
CA THR A 88 16.49 -0.17 -19.65
C THR A 88 17.54 -1.26 -19.85
N ASP A 89 17.48 -2.35 -19.06
CA ASP A 89 18.39 -3.49 -19.19
C ASP A 89 18.27 -4.16 -20.55
N ILE A 90 17.05 -4.35 -21.06
CA ILE A 90 16.79 -4.91 -22.39
C ILE A 90 17.41 -4.04 -23.48
N GLU A 91 17.31 -2.72 -23.37
CA GLU A 91 17.93 -1.80 -24.33
C GLU A 91 19.46 -1.89 -24.32
N GLN A 92 20.07 -1.94 -23.14
CA GLN A 92 21.53 -2.12 -23.00
C GLN A 92 22.00 -3.46 -23.57
N ILE A 93 21.24 -4.54 -23.33
CA ILE A 93 21.51 -5.86 -23.91
C ILE A 93 21.42 -5.80 -25.44
N LYS A 94 20.39 -5.18 -26.00
CA LYS A 94 20.24 -5.01 -27.47
C LYS A 94 21.44 -4.26 -28.06
N GLN A 95 21.86 -3.16 -27.45
CA GLN A 95 23.03 -2.39 -27.91
C GLN A 95 24.32 -3.23 -27.86
N SER A 96 24.51 -3.99 -26.78
CA SER A 96 25.67 -4.88 -26.62
C SER A 96 25.69 -5.99 -27.66
N ILE A 97 24.53 -6.59 -27.96
CA ILE A 97 24.37 -7.58 -29.03
C ILE A 97 24.69 -6.96 -30.38
N THR A 98 24.13 -5.79 -30.69
CA THR A 98 24.42 -5.08 -31.96
C THR A 98 25.92 -4.78 -32.10
N ALA A 99 26.58 -4.32 -31.04
CA ALA A 99 28.02 -4.06 -31.04
C ALA A 99 28.84 -5.34 -31.28
N LEU A 100 28.46 -6.45 -30.63
CA LEU A 100 29.12 -7.75 -30.81
C LEU A 100 28.93 -8.30 -32.23
N THR A 101 27.71 -8.23 -32.77
CA THR A 101 27.42 -8.64 -34.15
C THR A 101 28.24 -7.83 -35.16
N ASN A 102 28.32 -6.50 -34.98
CA ASN A 102 29.11 -5.65 -35.86
C ASN A 102 30.62 -5.97 -35.78
N MET A 103 31.15 -6.27 -34.59
CA MET A 103 32.53 -6.75 -34.45
C MET A 103 32.77 -8.04 -35.22
N GLN A 104 31.88 -9.03 -35.11
CA GLN A 104 32.00 -10.31 -35.81
C GLN A 104 31.98 -10.14 -37.33
N LEU A 105 31.04 -9.35 -37.87
CA LEU A 105 30.94 -9.08 -39.31
C LEU A 105 32.16 -8.29 -39.83
N GLY A 106 32.69 -7.35 -39.04
CA GLY A 106 33.92 -6.62 -39.37
C GLY A 106 35.16 -7.51 -39.37
N THR A 107 35.23 -8.51 -38.49
CA THR A 107 36.35 -9.47 -38.47
C THR A 107 36.33 -10.47 -39.63
N ASP A 108 35.15 -10.81 -40.16
CA ASP A 108 35.01 -11.77 -41.27
C ASP A 108 35.39 -11.21 -42.64
N THR A 109 35.42 -9.89 -42.81
CA THR A 109 35.80 -9.23 -44.09
C THR A 109 37.31 -9.01 -44.25
N THR A 110 38.12 -9.39 -43.25
CA THR A 110 39.58 -9.19 -43.25
C THR A 110 40.40 -10.48 -43.39
N LYS A 111 39.76 -11.61 -43.79
CA LYS A 111 40.41 -12.90 -44.05
C LYS A 111 40.42 -13.28 -45.52
#